data_AF-A0A374NNM1-F1
#
_entry.id   AF-A0A374NNM1-F1
#
_cell.length_a   1.000
_cell.length_b   1.000
_cell.length_c   1.000
_cell.angle_alpha   90.00
_cell.angle_beta   90.00
_cell.angle_gamma   90.00
#
_symmetry.space_group_name_H-M   'P 1'
#
loop_
_entity.id
_entity.type
_entity.pdbx_description
1 polymer ?
#
loop_
_entity_poly.entity_id
_entity_poly.type
_entity_poly.pdbx_seq_one_letter_code
_entity_poly.pdbx_strand_id
1 'polypeptide(L)'
;MNYTKEQEQAIFLRDKNIMVSAGAGAGKTRVLVSRMAELIMDEKNPVEADRFLVMTFTNAAAAEMKERISLDLEERLAKDPENHYLRKQIRKIRQADISTVHSFCNHLIRTHYNELSIDPSFRIGEEGELFLLRQQAIEQLLEEAYASGRESFVKFAESYAPGKSDKVLEELVGDLYRFSRSFPNASFWFEKTKQEALQLAETKEWDNSPAVMLIFLKAKKELLQEKEALSKLLKNIAGEEVPEKYGVLLQDVSEYVEALSQTESYDAYYMVLSRGSVPAFPRATKKDKEWADYEIVKEWHQEVKELLQKQKETVFTAPAEELQREAAGIYPLLEEYIVLAQRFEEIYLAYKKEKNVYDFDDLEHFALELLVDHYDEGGQAYPSETAKTLAKKYKMIFVDEYQDTNLVQETILEMLSEKDNNTLFTVGDVKQSIYRFRQARPDLFLRRNEKYHNEEEGVSIELRDNFRSAPGVLCFTNYVFSRLMERDFGGVDYNEETALRAGEGGPMLEDKETSELLFFVKDSVQTLEEAPEDVLTETALITKRIQELIEEGYHYGDIVILLRSGAGRMEPMAEF
;
A
#
# COMPACT_ATOMS: atom_id res chain seq x y z
N MET A 1 24.56 -17.74 16.48
CA MET A 1 23.19 -17.72 17.04
C MET A 1 22.37 -18.81 16.39
N ASN A 2 21.62 -19.56 17.19
CA ASN A 2 20.66 -20.54 16.68
C ASN A 2 19.48 -19.81 16.01
N TYR A 3 18.80 -20.49 15.11
CA TYR A 3 17.56 -20.01 14.50
C TYR A 3 16.40 -20.19 15.48
N THR A 4 15.38 -19.33 15.43
CA THR A 4 14.10 -19.63 16.10
C THR A 4 13.37 -20.75 15.37
N LYS A 5 12.37 -21.36 15.99
CA LYS A 5 11.58 -22.43 15.34
C LYS A 5 10.92 -21.95 14.05
N GLU A 6 10.43 -20.72 14.03
CA GLU A 6 9.77 -20.10 12.89
C GLU A 6 10.79 -19.78 11.79
N GLN A 7 12.00 -19.33 12.15
CA GLN A 7 13.11 -19.17 11.20
C GLN A 7 13.54 -20.51 10.61
N GLU A 8 13.66 -21.56 11.43
CA GLU A 8 13.96 -22.93 10.96
C GLU A 8 12.87 -23.42 10.00
N GLN A 9 11.59 -23.21 10.34
CA GLN A 9 10.49 -23.57 9.45
C GLN A 9 10.59 -22.84 8.11
N ALA A 10 10.86 -21.52 8.11
CA ALA A 10 11.03 -20.74 6.89
C ALA A 10 12.26 -21.20 6.07
N ILE A 11 13.33 -21.67 6.71
CA ILE A 11 14.55 -22.13 6.04
C ILE A 11 14.40 -23.54 5.47
N PHE A 12 13.81 -24.47 6.22
CA PHE A 12 13.86 -25.90 5.94
C PHE A 12 12.58 -26.49 5.32
N LEU A 13 11.43 -25.81 5.40
CA LEU A 13 10.20 -26.28 4.76
C LEU A 13 10.38 -26.35 3.23
N ARG A 14 9.92 -27.45 2.61
CA ARG A 14 10.04 -27.75 1.18
C ARG A 14 8.66 -27.95 0.53
N ASP A 15 8.63 -27.96 -0.80
CA ASP A 15 7.49 -28.35 -1.63
C ASP A 15 6.18 -27.59 -1.38
N LYS A 16 6.28 -26.36 -0.87
CA LYS A 16 5.15 -25.45 -0.65
C LYS A 16 5.59 -24.03 -0.94
N ASN A 17 4.68 -23.23 -1.50
CA ASN A 17 4.86 -21.78 -1.50
C ASN A 17 4.86 -21.27 -0.06
N ILE A 18 5.75 -20.33 0.25
CA ILE A 18 5.91 -19.79 1.60
C ILE A 18 5.83 -18.28 1.54
N MET A 19 5.05 -17.73 2.45
CA MET A 19 5.01 -16.31 2.72
C MET A 19 5.47 -16.06 4.14
N VAL A 20 6.49 -15.21 4.29
CA VAL A 20 7.06 -14.88 5.59
C VAL A 20 6.68 -13.45 5.95
N SER A 21 5.82 -13.31 6.96
CA SER A 21 5.50 -12.03 7.59
C SER A 21 6.50 -11.77 8.70
N ALA A 22 7.41 -10.81 8.50
CA ALA A 22 8.57 -10.64 9.36
C ALA A 22 8.73 -9.18 9.81
N GLY A 23 8.55 -8.97 11.11
CA GLY A 23 8.73 -7.66 11.72
C GLY A 23 10.12 -7.07 11.51
N ALA A 24 10.26 -5.76 11.76
CA ALA A 24 11.55 -5.10 11.72
C ALA A 24 12.55 -5.83 12.63
N GLY A 25 13.75 -6.11 12.13
CA GLY A 25 14.80 -6.79 12.89
C GLY A 25 14.63 -8.30 13.06
N ALA A 26 13.66 -8.95 12.42
CA ALA A 26 13.40 -10.39 12.57
C ALA A 26 14.37 -11.32 11.80
N GLY A 27 15.35 -10.74 11.09
CA GLY A 27 16.33 -11.51 10.33
C GLY A 27 15.86 -11.95 8.94
N LYS A 28 14.92 -11.22 8.30
CA LYS A 28 14.42 -11.43 6.92
C LYS A 28 15.52 -11.90 5.95
N THR A 29 16.55 -11.08 5.77
CA THR A 29 17.67 -11.33 4.85
C THR A 29 18.46 -12.58 5.23
N ARG A 30 18.67 -12.82 6.54
CA ARG A 30 19.38 -14.01 7.03
C ARG A 30 18.60 -15.29 6.71
N VAL A 31 17.28 -15.28 6.93
CA VAL A 31 16.39 -16.41 6.62
C VAL A 31 16.39 -16.68 5.11
N LEU A 32 16.26 -15.63 4.29
CA LEU A 32 16.25 -15.75 2.83
C LEU A 32 17.57 -16.35 2.31
N VAL A 33 18.72 -15.81 2.72
CA VAL A 33 20.05 -16.31 2.33
C VAL A 33 20.26 -17.75 2.79
N SER A 34 19.91 -18.06 4.04
CA SER A 34 20.07 -19.40 4.60
C SER A 34 19.21 -20.41 3.85
N ARG A 35 17.95 -20.06 3.55
CA ARG A 35 17.06 -20.90 2.75
C ARG A 35 17.65 -21.22 1.38
N MET A 36 18.17 -20.22 0.67
CA MET A 36 18.81 -20.43 -0.63
C MET A 36 20.00 -21.39 -0.52
N ALA A 37 20.85 -21.21 0.49
CA ALA A 37 22.00 -22.09 0.72
C ALA A 37 21.55 -23.53 1.05
N GLU A 38 20.54 -23.70 1.89
CA GLU A 38 19.99 -25.03 2.23
C GLU A 38 19.29 -25.71 1.04
N LEU A 39 18.68 -24.95 0.12
CA LEU A 39 18.12 -25.50 -1.12
C LEU A 39 19.20 -25.97 -2.09
N ILE A 40 20.32 -25.25 -2.16
CA ILE A 40 21.49 -25.68 -2.93
C ILE A 40 22.06 -26.98 -2.38
N MET A 41 22.12 -27.09 -1.05
CA MET A 41 22.76 -28.19 -0.31
C MET A 41 21.83 -29.38 -0.04
N ASP A 42 20.58 -29.34 -0.50
CA ASP A 42 19.60 -30.41 -0.26
C ASP A 42 20.10 -31.75 -0.85
N GLU A 43 20.18 -32.80 -0.02
CA GLU A 43 20.70 -34.10 -0.44
C GLU A 43 19.77 -34.85 -1.40
N LYS A 44 18.47 -34.58 -1.33
CA LYS A 44 17.46 -35.31 -2.11
C LYS A 44 17.15 -34.58 -3.41
N ASN A 45 16.88 -33.29 -3.32
CA ASN A 45 16.42 -32.45 -4.43
C ASN A 45 17.23 -31.13 -4.48
N PRO A 46 18.53 -31.18 -4.79
CA PRO A 46 19.36 -29.99 -4.84
C PRO A 46 18.91 -29.03 -5.95
N VAL A 47 18.81 -27.74 -5.63
CA VAL A 47 18.51 -26.70 -6.61
C VAL A 47 19.79 -26.00 -7.04
N GLU A 48 20.09 -26.01 -8.34
CA GLU A 48 21.26 -25.28 -8.84
C GLU A 48 21.08 -23.76 -8.70
N ALA A 49 22.14 -23.04 -8.35
CA ALA A 49 22.06 -21.62 -8.03
C ALA A 49 21.56 -20.74 -9.20
N ASP A 50 21.85 -21.11 -10.44
CA ASP A 50 21.39 -20.44 -11.67
C ASP A 50 19.90 -20.70 -11.99
N ARG A 51 19.22 -21.49 -11.15
CA ARG A 51 17.77 -21.75 -11.20
C ARG A 51 16.99 -20.88 -10.21
N PHE A 52 17.67 -19.94 -9.54
CA PHE A 52 17.03 -18.96 -8.65
C PHE A 52 16.70 -17.68 -9.41
N LEU A 53 15.46 -17.21 -9.23
CA LEU A 53 15.06 -15.83 -9.49
C LEU A 53 14.86 -15.15 -8.15
N VAL A 54 15.57 -14.06 -7.90
CA VAL A 54 15.40 -13.27 -6.69
C VAL A 54 15.17 -11.81 -7.05
N MET A 55 14.02 -11.30 -6.62
CA MET A 55 13.61 -9.93 -6.82
C MET A 55 13.75 -9.14 -5.51
N THR A 56 14.49 -8.04 -5.56
CA THR A 56 14.70 -7.13 -4.43
C THR A 56 14.25 -5.71 -4.77
N PHE A 57 13.98 -4.89 -3.76
CA PHE A 57 13.54 -3.50 -3.97
C PHE A 57 14.65 -2.59 -4.54
N THR A 58 15.91 -2.80 -4.16
CA THR A 58 17.04 -1.97 -4.61
C THR A 58 18.18 -2.78 -5.21
N ASN A 59 18.98 -2.13 -6.06
CA ASN A 59 20.20 -2.74 -6.62
C ASN A 59 21.25 -3.04 -5.53
N ALA A 60 21.29 -2.22 -4.48
CA ALA A 60 22.17 -2.45 -3.33
C ALA A 60 21.77 -3.71 -2.57
N ALA A 61 20.46 -3.91 -2.32
CA ALA A 61 19.95 -5.12 -1.69
C ALA A 61 20.23 -6.37 -2.54
N ALA A 62 20.09 -6.30 -3.88
CA ALA A 62 20.45 -7.39 -4.77
C ALA A 62 21.95 -7.75 -4.68
N ALA A 63 22.82 -6.74 -4.68
CA ALA A 63 24.27 -6.93 -4.58
C ALA A 63 24.67 -7.52 -3.22
N GLU A 64 24.12 -6.96 -2.14
CA GLU A 64 24.31 -7.46 -0.78
C GLU A 64 23.84 -8.91 -0.65
N MET A 65 22.69 -9.25 -1.24
CA MET A 65 22.18 -10.62 -1.22
C MET A 65 23.12 -11.60 -1.94
N LYS A 66 23.64 -11.23 -3.12
CA LYS A 66 24.65 -12.02 -3.86
C LYS A 66 25.91 -12.23 -3.04
N GLU A 67 26.39 -11.21 -2.34
CA GLU A 67 27.56 -11.28 -1.48
C GLU A 67 27.32 -12.22 -0.30
N ARG A 68 26.23 -12.01 0.44
CA ARG A 68 25.88 -12.82 1.63
C ARG A 68 25.75 -14.30 1.32
N ILE A 69 25.08 -14.67 0.22
CA ILE A 69 24.97 -16.08 -0.16
C ILE A 69 26.30 -16.66 -0.61
N SER A 70 27.13 -15.88 -1.31
CA SER A 70 28.45 -16.35 -1.72
C SER A 70 29.32 -16.65 -0.50
N LEU A 71 29.31 -15.76 0.49
CA LEU A 71 30.03 -15.94 1.75
C LEU A 71 29.52 -17.16 2.52
N ASP A 72 28.20 -17.35 2.65
CA ASP A 72 27.65 -18.53 3.35
C ASP A 72 28.07 -19.85 2.68
N LEU A 73 28.03 -19.91 1.34
CA LEU A 73 28.48 -21.08 0.58
C LEU A 73 30.00 -21.29 0.69
N GLU A 74 30.80 -20.23 0.73
CA GLU A 74 32.25 -20.29 0.92
C GLU A 74 32.62 -20.79 2.33
N GLU A 75 31.92 -20.34 3.37
CA GLU A 75 32.08 -20.85 4.74
C GLU A 75 31.74 -22.34 4.84
N ARG A 76 30.69 -22.79 4.16
CA ARG A 76 30.34 -24.22 4.07
C ARG A 76 31.40 -25.01 3.31
N LEU A 77 31.92 -24.47 2.21
CA LEU A 77 33.00 -25.09 1.44
C LEU A 77 34.30 -25.18 2.26
N ALA A 78 34.60 -24.22 3.12
CA ALA A 78 35.76 -24.29 4.00
C ALA A 78 35.69 -25.49 4.98
N LYS A 79 34.49 -25.94 5.35
CA LYS A 79 34.27 -27.12 6.19
C LYS A 79 34.35 -28.44 5.41
N ASP A 80 34.06 -28.42 4.10
CA ASP A 80 34.18 -29.55 3.19
C ASP A 80 34.90 -29.15 1.89
N PRO A 81 36.24 -28.98 1.92
CA PRO A 81 36.98 -28.38 0.80
C PRO A 81 36.87 -29.18 -0.50
N GLU A 82 36.65 -30.49 -0.44
CA GLU A 82 36.58 -31.38 -1.61
C GLU A 82 35.19 -31.41 -2.27
N ASN A 83 34.24 -30.58 -1.78
CA ASN A 83 32.91 -30.48 -2.35
C ASN A 83 32.91 -29.78 -3.73
N HIS A 84 33.12 -30.57 -4.78
CA HIS A 84 33.13 -30.09 -6.17
C HIS A 84 31.79 -29.47 -6.59
N TYR A 85 30.68 -29.98 -6.07
CA TYR A 85 29.36 -29.44 -6.35
C TYR A 85 29.23 -28.01 -5.82
N LEU A 86 29.57 -27.77 -4.54
CA LEU A 86 29.50 -26.45 -3.92
C LEU A 86 30.41 -25.43 -4.61
N ARG A 87 31.63 -25.84 -5.01
CA ARG A 87 32.52 -25.01 -5.84
C ARG A 87 31.88 -24.60 -7.17
N LYS A 88 31.10 -25.47 -7.81
CA LYS A 88 30.33 -25.16 -9.03
C LYS A 88 29.21 -24.18 -8.73
N GLN A 89 28.47 -24.36 -7.63
CA GLN A 89 27.35 -23.50 -7.26
C GLN A 89 27.78 -22.07 -6.91
N ILE A 90 28.91 -21.89 -6.23
CA ILE A 90 29.50 -20.57 -5.96
C ILE A 90 29.83 -19.82 -7.26
N ARG A 91 30.18 -20.53 -8.35
CA ARG A 91 30.37 -19.87 -9.66
C ARG A 91 29.04 -19.52 -10.31
N LYS A 92 28.05 -20.42 -10.20
CA LYS A 92 26.70 -20.25 -10.75
C LYS A 92 25.91 -19.13 -10.08
N ILE A 93 26.15 -18.83 -8.80
CA ILE A 93 25.44 -17.75 -8.11
C ILE A 93 25.67 -16.38 -8.74
N ARG A 94 26.84 -16.18 -9.38
CA ARG A 94 27.14 -14.95 -10.14
C ARG A 94 26.28 -14.82 -11.39
N GLN A 95 25.79 -15.95 -11.92
CA GLN A 95 24.90 -16.05 -13.08
C GLN A 95 23.42 -16.11 -12.68
N ALA A 96 23.12 -16.28 -11.39
CA ALA A 96 21.75 -16.29 -10.89
C ALA A 96 21.09 -14.92 -11.08
N ASP A 97 19.79 -14.95 -11.39
CA ASP A 97 18.98 -13.76 -11.62
C ASP A 97 18.56 -13.15 -10.28
N ILE A 98 19.53 -12.55 -9.58
CA ILE A 98 19.33 -11.80 -8.33
C ILE A 98 19.46 -10.32 -8.65
N SER A 99 18.34 -9.62 -8.68
CA SER A 99 18.27 -8.23 -9.16
C SER A 99 16.99 -7.52 -8.71
N THR A 100 16.82 -6.25 -9.09
CA THR A 100 15.52 -5.58 -8.99
C THR A 100 14.55 -6.05 -10.07
N VAL A 101 13.25 -5.86 -9.87
CA VAL A 101 12.23 -6.18 -10.90
C VAL A 101 12.53 -5.49 -12.22
N HIS A 102 12.88 -4.20 -12.18
CA HIS A 102 13.24 -3.45 -13.39
C HIS A 102 14.49 -4.01 -14.09
N SER A 103 15.50 -4.45 -13.34
CA SER A 103 16.71 -5.04 -13.91
C SER A 103 16.41 -6.38 -14.59
N PHE A 104 15.55 -7.19 -13.98
CA PHE A 104 15.02 -8.41 -14.58
C PHE A 104 14.26 -8.10 -15.88
N CYS A 105 13.32 -7.14 -15.87
CA CYS A 105 12.57 -6.73 -17.06
C CYS A 105 13.49 -6.26 -18.19
N ASN A 106 14.48 -5.41 -17.88
CA ASN A 106 15.48 -4.96 -18.85
C ASN A 106 16.27 -6.14 -19.45
N HIS A 107 16.68 -7.12 -18.63
CA HIS A 107 17.38 -8.31 -19.12
C HIS A 107 16.49 -9.17 -20.01
N LEU A 108 15.23 -9.35 -19.62
CA LEU A 108 14.22 -10.10 -20.38
C LEU A 108 14.00 -9.48 -21.76
N ILE A 109 13.71 -8.18 -21.82
CA ILE A 109 13.49 -7.43 -23.06
C ILE A 109 14.71 -7.54 -23.98
N ARG A 110 15.92 -7.37 -23.45
CA ARG A 110 17.15 -7.47 -24.25
C ARG A 110 17.42 -8.87 -24.80
N THR A 111 16.97 -9.90 -24.10
CA THR A 111 17.14 -11.30 -24.52
C THR A 111 16.08 -11.71 -25.55
N HIS A 112 14.87 -11.17 -25.42
CA HIS A 112 13.69 -11.49 -26.24
C HIS A 112 13.27 -10.35 -27.18
N TYR A 113 14.20 -9.45 -27.54
CA TYR A 113 13.87 -8.25 -28.32
C TYR A 113 13.23 -8.55 -29.68
N ASN A 114 13.46 -9.74 -30.26
CA ASN A 114 12.86 -10.15 -31.53
C ASN A 114 11.33 -10.37 -31.45
N GLU A 115 10.81 -10.59 -30.25
CA GLU A 115 9.37 -10.74 -29.99
C GLU A 115 8.70 -9.37 -29.76
N LEU A 116 9.49 -8.31 -29.57
CA LEU A 116 9.02 -6.95 -29.32
C LEU A 116 9.33 -6.02 -30.50
N SER A 117 8.50 -4.98 -30.66
CA SER A 117 8.74 -3.93 -31.65
C SER A 117 9.66 -2.81 -31.11
N ILE A 118 10.74 -3.19 -30.43
CA ILE A 118 11.67 -2.31 -29.70
C ILE A 118 13.10 -2.53 -30.17
N ASP A 119 13.86 -1.46 -30.33
CA ASP A 119 15.28 -1.54 -30.63
C ASP A 119 16.06 -1.96 -29.35
N PRO A 120 16.81 -3.08 -29.37
CA PRO A 120 17.54 -3.56 -28.19
C PRO A 120 18.63 -2.60 -27.70
N SER A 121 19.01 -1.59 -28.48
CA SER A 121 19.96 -0.55 -28.08
C SER A 121 19.33 0.58 -27.23
N PHE A 122 18.07 0.43 -26.80
CA PHE A 122 17.39 1.42 -25.98
C PHE A 122 18.14 1.77 -24.69
N ARG A 123 17.87 2.97 -24.18
CA ARG A 123 18.34 3.42 -22.88
C ARG A 123 17.20 3.85 -21.97
N ILE A 124 17.48 3.88 -20.67
CA ILE A 124 16.56 4.43 -19.69
C ILE A 124 16.68 5.96 -19.72
N GLY A 125 15.55 6.65 -19.78
CA GLY A 125 15.48 8.11 -19.84
C GLY A 125 15.79 8.78 -18.51
N GLU A 126 16.43 9.94 -18.57
CA GLU A 126 16.58 10.81 -17.40
C GLU A 126 15.29 11.62 -17.17
N GLU A 127 15.02 11.99 -15.93
CA GLU A 127 13.76 12.66 -15.55
C GLU A 127 13.50 13.94 -16.36
N GLY A 128 14.53 14.76 -16.59
CA GLY A 128 14.41 15.98 -17.37
C GLY A 128 14.08 15.73 -18.85
N GLU A 129 14.63 14.68 -19.45
CA GLU A 129 14.33 14.31 -20.83
C GLU A 129 12.91 13.75 -20.96
N LEU A 130 12.54 12.81 -20.08
CA LEU A 130 11.20 12.24 -20.05
C LEU A 130 10.14 13.32 -19.80
N PHE A 131 10.44 14.31 -18.96
CA PHE A 131 9.60 15.49 -18.76
C PHE A 131 9.36 16.25 -20.07
N LEU A 132 10.41 16.53 -20.85
CA LEU A 132 10.28 17.25 -22.12
C LEU A 132 9.47 16.45 -23.15
N LEU A 133 9.72 15.14 -23.27
CA LEU A 133 8.94 14.28 -24.17
C LEU A 133 7.47 14.22 -23.79
N ARG A 134 7.18 14.18 -22.48
CA ARG A 134 5.81 14.22 -21.96
C ARG A 134 5.12 15.54 -22.30
N GLN A 135 5.80 16.67 -22.15
CA GLN A 135 5.25 17.99 -22.51
C GLN A 135 4.92 18.06 -24.00
N GLN A 136 5.84 17.62 -24.87
CA GLN A 136 5.60 17.58 -26.31
C GLN A 136 4.39 16.70 -26.68
N ALA A 137 4.25 15.55 -26.04
CA ALA A 137 3.14 14.65 -26.27
C ALA A 137 1.78 15.24 -25.84
N ILE A 138 1.74 15.94 -24.70
CA ILE A 138 0.54 16.62 -24.22
C ILE A 138 0.17 17.82 -25.10
N GLU A 139 1.14 18.63 -25.52
CA GLU A 139 0.91 19.75 -26.43
C GLU A 139 0.29 19.24 -27.74
N GLN A 140 0.89 18.20 -28.34
CA GLN A 140 0.35 17.58 -29.55
C GLN A 140 -1.06 17.02 -29.35
N LEU A 141 -1.32 16.33 -28.24
CA LEU A 141 -2.65 15.79 -27.93
C LEU A 141 -3.70 16.90 -27.91
N LEU A 142 -3.44 17.99 -27.19
CA LEU A 142 -4.40 19.08 -27.05
C LEU A 142 -4.59 19.79 -28.39
N GLU A 143 -3.53 20.02 -29.17
CA GLU A 143 -3.64 20.56 -30.53
C GLU A 143 -4.53 19.67 -31.42
N GLU A 144 -4.32 18.35 -31.42
CA GLU A 144 -5.15 17.38 -32.16
C GLU A 144 -6.61 17.43 -31.70
N ALA A 145 -6.83 17.48 -30.38
CA ALA A 145 -8.17 17.50 -29.79
C ALA A 145 -8.93 18.79 -30.13
N TYR A 146 -8.29 19.96 -30.01
CA TYR A 146 -8.88 21.24 -30.41
C TYR A 146 -9.17 21.31 -31.91
N ALA A 147 -8.23 20.85 -32.74
CA ALA A 147 -8.41 20.84 -34.19
C ALA A 147 -9.55 19.92 -34.65
N SER A 148 -9.82 18.85 -33.90
CA SER A 148 -10.91 17.91 -34.22
C SER A 148 -12.30 18.55 -34.13
N GLY A 149 -12.47 19.58 -33.29
CA GLY A 149 -13.76 20.25 -33.06
C GLY A 149 -14.88 19.33 -32.54
N ARG A 150 -14.55 18.14 -32.03
CA ARG A 150 -15.55 17.17 -31.57
C ARG A 150 -16.26 17.65 -30.31
N GLU A 151 -17.59 17.52 -30.30
CA GLU A 151 -18.44 18.05 -29.23
C GLU A 151 -18.09 17.49 -27.84
N SER A 152 -17.69 16.22 -27.78
CA SER A 152 -17.29 15.57 -26.52
C SER A 152 -16.10 16.28 -25.86
N PHE A 153 -15.05 16.58 -26.64
CA PHE A 153 -13.86 17.29 -26.17
C PHE A 153 -14.19 18.73 -25.77
N VAL A 154 -14.97 19.46 -26.58
CA VAL A 154 -15.35 20.84 -26.27
C VAL A 154 -16.08 20.92 -24.92
N LYS A 155 -17.05 20.02 -24.69
CA LYS A 155 -17.75 19.95 -23.40
C LYS A 155 -16.82 19.61 -22.24
N PHE A 156 -15.87 18.71 -22.44
CA PHE A 156 -14.87 18.35 -21.43
C PHE A 156 -13.98 19.54 -21.07
N ALA A 157 -13.43 20.22 -22.08
CA ALA A 157 -12.60 21.41 -21.89
C ALA A 157 -13.38 22.54 -21.19
N GLU A 158 -14.61 22.83 -21.60
CA GLU A 158 -15.46 23.85 -20.96
C GLU A 158 -15.80 23.50 -19.50
N SER A 159 -15.91 22.22 -19.17
CA SER A 159 -16.25 21.76 -17.82
C SER A 159 -15.07 21.82 -16.85
N TYR A 160 -13.87 21.44 -17.28
CA TYR A 160 -12.70 21.32 -16.42
C TYR A 160 -11.68 22.45 -16.56
N ALA A 161 -11.69 23.18 -17.68
CA ALA A 161 -10.82 24.33 -17.93
C ALA A 161 -11.63 25.57 -18.38
N PRO A 162 -12.60 26.07 -17.60
CA PRO A 162 -13.41 27.25 -17.97
C PRO A 162 -12.61 28.57 -17.99
N GLY A 163 -11.32 28.53 -17.59
CA GLY A 163 -10.44 29.67 -17.51
C GLY A 163 -9.78 30.04 -18.85
N LYS A 164 -8.65 30.74 -18.77
CA LYS A 164 -7.84 31.12 -19.97
C LYS A 164 -6.68 30.15 -20.25
N SER A 165 -6.64 29.02 -19.55
CA SER A 165 -5.48 28.14 -19.51
C SER A 165 -5.93 26.70 -19.40
N ASP A 166 -5.31 25.84 -20.21
CA ASP A 166 -5.69 24.44 -20.36
C ASP A 166 -4.78 23.50 -19.55
N LYS A 167 -3.89 24.07 -18.74
CA LYS A 167 -2.99 23.34 -17.83
C LYS A 167 -3.69 22.30 -16.96
N VAL A 168 -4.93 22.57 -16.55
CA VAL A 168 -5.72 21.60 -15.77
C VAL A 168 -6.00 20.34 -16.60
N LEU A 169 -6.23 20.47 -17.92
CA LEU A 169 -6.40 19.32 -18.80
C LEU A 169 -5.11 18.52 -18.93
N GLU A 170 -3.96 19.20 -19.01
CA GLU A 170 -2.63 18.56 -19.03
C GLU A 170 -2.39 17.73 -17.76
N GLU A 171 -2.69 18.31 -16.59
CA GLU A 171 -2.55 17.66 -15.28
C GLU A 171 -3.48 16.45 -15.17
N LEU A 172 -4.76 16.61 -15.53
CA LEU A 172 -5.74 15.53 -15.54
C LEU A 172 -5.26 14.37 -16.43
N VAL A 173 -4.97 14.63 -17.71
CA VAL A 173 -4.54 13.59 -18.65
C VAL A 173 -3.27 12.89 -18.13
N GLY A 174 -2.31 13.66 -17.62
CA GLY A 174 -1.08 13.12 -17.03
C GLY A 174 -1.34 12.25 -15.79
N ASP A 175 -2.26 12.64 -14.91
CA ASP A 175 -2.65 11.88 -13.72
C ASP A 175 -3.34 10.56 -14.08
N LEU A 176 -4.31 10.61 -14.99
CA LEU A 176 -5.01 9.39 -15.44
C LEU A 176 -4.07 8.44 -16.16
N TYR A 177 -3.19 8.95 -17.02
CA TYR A 177 -2.13 8.15 -17.64
C TYR A 177 -1.28 7.46 -16.57
N ARG A 178 -0.66 8.23 -15.65
CA ARG A 178 0.19 7.66 -14.59
C ARG A 178 -0.53 6.60 -13.76
N PHE A 179 -1.78 6.86 -13.40
CA PHE A 179 -2.57 5.91 -12.62
C PHE A 179 -2.91 4.65 -13.42
N SER A 180 -3.30 4.77 -14.69
CA SER A 180 -3.62 3.64 -15.56
C SER A 180 -2.44 2.70 -15.78
N ARG A 181 -1.20 3.24 -15.83
CA ARG A 181 0.04 2.46 -15.97
C ARG A 181 0.36 1.59 -14.76
N SER A 182 -0.30 1.80 -13.61
CA SER A 182 -0.18 0.91 -12.45
C SER A 182 -0.95 -0.41 -12.59
N PHE A 183 -1.77 -0.55 -13.63
CA PHE A 183 -2.51 -1.76 -13.94
C PHE A 183 -1.83 -2.56 -15.05
N PRO A 184 -1.83 -3.91 -14.97
CA PRO A 184 -1.24 -4.77 -16.01
C PRO A 184 -1.90 -4.60 -17.38
N ASN A 185 -3.20 -4.33 -17.39
CA ASN A 185 -3.97 -4.09 -18.61
C ASN A 185 -4.83 -2.83 -18.41
N ALA A 186 -4.28 -1.68 -18.80
CA ALA A 186 -4.97 -0.40 -18.69
C ALA A 186 -6.27 -0.36 -19.51
N SER A 187 -6.30 -0.99 -20.68
CA SER A 187 -7.50 -1.03 -21.54
C SER A 187 -8.66 -1.76 -20.86
N PHE A 188 -8.39 -2.90 -20.22
CA PHE A 188 -9.38 -3.61 -19.42
C PHE A 188 -9.87 -2.76 -18.24
N TRP A 189 -8.94 -2.09 -17.54
CA TRP A 189 -9.28 -1.21 -16.42
C TRP A 189 -10.18 -0.04 -16.85
N PHE A 190 -9.88 0.59 -17.98
CA PHE A 190 -10.73 1.64 -18.56
C PHE A 190 -12.12 1.13 -18.90
N GLU A 191 -12.23 -0.03 -19.56
CA GLU A 191 -13.53 -0.61 -19.92
C GLU A 191 -14.35 -0.94 -18.69
N LYS A 192 -13.74 -1.58 -17.68
CA LYS A 192 -14.40 -1.85 -16.40
C LYS A 192 -14.89 -0.56 -15.73
N THR A 193 -14.06 0.49 -15.73
CA THR A 193 -14.42 1.80 -15.16
C THR A 193 -15.60 2.43 -15.91
N LYS A 194 -15.65 2.31 -17.25
CA LYS A 194 -16.81 2.75 -18.04
C LYS A 194 -18.07 1.97 -17.70
N GLN A 195 -18.00 0.65 -17.54
CA GLN A 195 -19.16 -0.16 -17.16
C GLN A 195 -19.68 0.22 -15.76
N GLU A 196 -18.79 0.36 -14.77
CA GLU A 196 -19.17 0.78 -13.42
C GLU A 196 -19.77 2.20 -13.38
N ALA A 197 -19.20 3.13 -14.15
CA ALA A 197 -19.74 4.49 -14.27
C ALA A 197 -21.07 4.54 -15.03
N LEU A 198 -21.25 3.69 -16.05
CA LEU A 198 -22.51 3.58 -16.77
C LEU A 198 -23.63 3.05 -15.86
N GLN A 199 -23.33 2.08 -14.99
CA GLN A 199 -24.27 1.59 -13.99
C GLN A 199 -24.75 2.70 -13.04
N LEU A 200 -23.91 3.69 -12.73
CA LEU A 200 -24.30 4.88 -11.96
C LEU A 200 -25.14 5.87 -12.78
N ALA A 201 -24.88 5.99 -14.07
CA ALA A 201 -25.62 6.87 -14.97
C ALA A 201 -27.00 6.31 -15.36
N GLU A 202 -27.20 5.00 -15.28
CA GLU A 202 -28.46 4.33 -15.62
C GLU A 202 -29.41 4.22 -14.40
N THR A 203 -30.71 4.08 -14.68
CA THR A 203 -31.75 4.00 -13.66
C THR A 203 -31.87 2.63 -12.99
N LYS A 204 -31.25 1.60 -13.54
CA LYS A 204 -31.39 0.22 -13.06
C LYS A 204 -30.23 -0.14 -12.14
N GLU A 205 -30.55 -0.76 -11.02
CA GLU A 205 -29.57 -1.40 -10.13
C GLU A 205 -28.56 -0.44 -9.46
N TRP A 206 -28.98 0.78 -9.11
CA TRP A 206 -28.18 1.73 -8.32
C TRP A 206 -27.58 1.10 -7.06
N ASP A 207 -28.41 0.43 -6.26
CA ASP A 207 -27.97 -0.24 -5.02
C ASP A 207 -26.98 -1.39 -5.26
N ASN A 208 -26.96 -1.97 -6.48
CA ASN A 208 -25.99 -3.02 -6.85
C ASN A 208 -24.70 -2.44 -7.43
N SER A 209 -24.60 -1.12 -7.65
CA SER A 209 -23.34 -0.50 -8.06
C SER A 209 -22.29 -0.74 -6.98
N PRO A 210 -21.08 -1.21 -7.33
CA PRO A 210 -20.01 -1.43 -6.34
C PRO A 210 -19.71 -0.19 -5.49
N ALA A 211 -19.76 1.01 -6.10
CA ALA A 211 -19.51 2.27 -5.40
C ALA A 211 -20.62 2.59 -4.37
N VAL A 212 -21.89 2.47 -4.78
CA VAL A 212 -23.04 2.72 -3.91
C VAL A 212 -23.07 1.71 -2.77
N MET A 213 -22.88 0.42 -3.09
CA MET A 213 -22.84 -0.64 -2.10
C MET A 213 -21.74 -0.41 -1.05
N LEU A 214 -20.54 -0.02 -1.48
CA LEU A 214 -19.42 0.24 -0.57
C LEU A 214 -19.71 1.40 0.37
N ILE A 215 -20.22 2.52 -0.16
CA ILE A 215 -20.53 3.70 0.64
C ILE A 215 -21.71 3.43 1.59
N PHE A 216 -22.74 2.73 1.11
CA PHE A 216 -23.90 2.35 1.91
C PHE A 216 -23.53 1.40 3.05
N LEU A 217 -22.76 0.34 2.76
CA LEU A 217 -22.29 -0.61 3.77
C LEU A 217 -21.39 0.07 4.80
N LYS A 218 -20.53 1.01 4.39
CA LYS A 218 -19.72 1.82 5.31
C LYS A 218 -20.61 2.62 6.25
N ALA A 219 -21.59 3.35 5.72
CA ALA A 219 -22.52 4.14 6.53
C ALA A 219 -23.32 3.27 7.52
N LYS A 220 -23.76 2.08 7.10
CA LYS A 220 -24.43 1.11 7.99
C LYS A 220 -23.48 0.55 9.06
N LYS A 221 -22.22 0.28 8.73
CA LYS A 221 -21.20 -0.19 9.69
C LYS A 221 -21.00 0.85 10.80
N GLU A 222 -20.80 2.12 10.44
CA GLU A 222 -20.64 3.24 11.39
C GLU A 222 -21.89 3.38 12.27
N LEU A 223 -23.09 3.33 11.68
CA LEU A 223 -24.34 3.38 12.44
C LEU A 223 -24.50 2.19 13.41
N LEU A 224 -24.07 1.00 13.00
CA LEU A 224 -24.15 -0.20 13.83
C LEU A 224 -23.21 -0.10 15.04
N GLN A 225 -22.02 0.50 14.87
CA GLN A 225 -21.11 0.78 15.99
C GLN A 225 -21.77 1.69 17.03
N GLU A 226 -22.44 2.75 16.59
CA GLU A 226 -23.18 3.65 17.48
C GLU A 226 -24.37 2.98 18.16
N LYS A 227 -25.07 2.09 17.44
CA LYS A 227 -26.17 1.28 17.98
C LYS A 227 -25.67 0.32 19.07
N GLU A 228 -24.50 -0.28 18.87
CA GLU A 228 -23.86 -1.14 19.88
C GLU A 228 -23.40 -0.33 21.10
N ALA A 229 -22.82 0.86 20.89
CA ALA A 229 -22.45 1.79 21.95
C ALA A 229 -23.68 2.19 22.78
N LEU A 230 -24.79 2.53 22.13
CA LEU A 230 -26.06 2.80 22.79
C LEU A 230 -26.57 1.60 23.59
N SER A 231 -26.51 0.39 23.04
CA SER A 231 -26.94 -0.81 23.76
C SER A 231 -26.11 -1.05 25.03
N LYS A 232 -24.80 -0.78 24.99
CA LYS A 232 -23.92 -0.84 26.18
C LYS A 232 -24.28 0.25 27.19
N LEU A 233 -24.48 1.48 26.72
CA LEU A 233 -24.90 2.62 27.54
C LEU A 233 -26.21 2.34 28.27
N LEU A 234 -27.24 1.86 27.55
CA LEU A 234 -28.55 1.51 28.12
C LEU A 234 -28.46 0.39 29.16
N LYS A 235 -27.55 -0.58 28.98
CA LYS A 235 -27.29 -1.63 29.98
C LYS A 235 -26.59 -1.10 31.22
N ASN A 236 -25.66 -0.17 31.08
CA ASN A 236 -24.93 0.42 32.22
C ASN A 236 -25.87 1.23 33.12
N ILE A 237 -26.80 1.98 32.52
CA ILE A 237 -27.76 2.80 33.27
C ILE A 237 -28.99 2.00 33.74
N ALA A 238 -29.11 0.71 33.38
CA ALA A 238 -30.24 -0.15 33.74
C ALA A 238 -30.21 -0.50 35.24
N GLY A 239 -30.80 0.36 36.06
CA GLY A 239 -30.85 0.24 37.52
C GLY A 239 -30.57 1.54 38.25
N GLU A 240 -30.14 2.58 37.54
CA GLU A 240 -29.93 3.93 38.08
C GLU A 240 -31.18 4.81 37.93
N GLU A 241 -31.28 5.84 38.78
CA GLU A 241 -32.31 6.87 38.67
C GLU A 241 -31.96 7.84 37.52
N VAL A 242 -32.19 7.41 36.29
CA VAL A 242 -31.95 8.22 35.08
C VAL A 242 -32.93 9.40 35.05
N PRO A 243 -32.45 10.66 34.92
CA PRO A 243 -33.35 11.80 34.78
C PRO A 243 -34.26 11.64 33.55
N GLU A 244 -35.57 11.79 33.74
CA GLU A 244 -36.62 11.51 32.73
C GLU A 244 -36.32 12.09 31.34
N LYS A 245 -35.84 13.34 31.29
CA LYS A 245 -35.49 14.02 30.03
C LYS A 245 -34.38 13.36 29.22
N TYR A 246 -33.42 12.69 29.87
CA TYR A 246 -32.37 11.95 29.17
C TYR A 246 -32.85 10.55 28.78
N GLY A 247 -33.75 9.95 29.56
CA GLY A 247 -34.44 8.71 29.17
C GLY A 247 -35.26 8.89 27.88
N VAL A 248 -36.03 9.98 27.78
CA VAL A 248 -36.78 10.33 26.56
C VAL A 248 -35.83 10.59 25.39
N LEU A 249 -34.75 11.36 25.60
CA LEU A 249 -33.75 11.59 24.56
C LEU A 249 -33.16 10.29 24.02
N LEU A 250 -32.72 9.39 24.92
CA LEU A 250 -32.12 8.11 24.54
C LEU A 250 -33.11 7.22 23.78
N GLN A 251 -34.39 7.23 24.19
CA GLN A 251 -35.44 6.52 23.48
C GLN A 251 -35.65 7.08 22.06
N ASP A 252 -35.82 8.40 21.92
CA ASP A 252 -36.04 9.04 20.62
C ASP A 252 -34.87 8.77 19.65
N VAL A 253 -33.62 8.89 20.14
CA VAL A 253 -32.44 8.59 19.33
C VAL A 253 -32.35 7.09 19.02
N SER A 254 -32.69 6.21 19.97
CA SER A 254 -32.72 4.76 19.75
C SER A 254 -33.71 4.36 18.65
N GLU A 255 -34.93 4.92 18.67
CA GLU A 255 -35.95 4.65 17.66
C GLU A 255 -35.50 5.13 16.28
N TYR A 256 -34.83 6.29 16.22
CA TYR A 256 -34.30 6.83 14.97
C TYR A 256 -33.15 6.00 14.40
N VAL A 257 -32.17 5.62 15.23
CA VAL A 257 -31.06 4.75 14.85
C VAL A 257 -31.55 3.37 14.43
N GLU A 258 -32.56 2.83 15.13
CA GLU A 258 -33.18 1.55 14.77
C GLU A 258 -33.82 1.62 13.39
N ALA A 259 -34.61 2.66 13.12
CA ALA A 259 -35.26 2.88 11.83
C ALA A 259 -34.25 2.95 10.67
N LEU A 260 -33.13 3.66 10.85
CA LEU A 260 -32.04 3.71 9.87
C LEU A 260 -31.39 2.31 9.67
N SER A 261 -31.15 1.59 10.76
CA SER A 261 -30.46 0.28 10.71
C SER A 261 -31.24 -0.79 9.94
N GLN A 262 -32.58 -0.69 9.90
CA GLN A 262 -33.48 -1.62 9.23
C GLN A 262 -33.62 -1.37 7.72
N THR A 263 -33.06 -0.27 7.19
CA THR A 263 -33.15 0.03 5.76
C THR A 263 -32.23 -0.88 4.94
N GLU A 264 -32.67 -1.29 3.75
CA GLU A 264 -31.94 -2.24 2.88
C GLU A 264 -31.44 -1.62 1.58
N SER A 265 -31.78 -0.36 1.31
CA SER A 265 -31.38 0.37 0.10
C SER A 265 -30.95 1.80 0.42
N TYR A 266 -30.20 2.39 -0.49
CA TYR A 266 -29.75 3.77 -0.41
C TYR A 266 -30.93 4.74 -0.21
N ASP A 267 -31.97 4.63 -1.04
CA ASP A 267 -33.13 5.53 -0.98
C ASP A 267 -33.95 5.37 0.30
N ALA A 268 -34.07 4.14 0.82
CA ALA A 268 -34.73 3.91 2.11
C ALA A 268 -33.97 4.60 3.25
N TYR A 269 -32.64 4.48 3.26
CA TYR A 269 -31.78 5.15 4.25
C TYR A 269 -31.84 6.67 4.10
N TYR A 270 -31.71 7.19 2.88
CA TYR A 270 -31.85 8.61 2.58
C TYR A 270 -33.20 9.17 3.06
N MET A 271 -34.31 8.46 2.81
CA MET A 271 -35.65 8.92 3.21
C MET A 271 -35.80 9.02 4.73
N VAL A 272 -35.27 8.04 5.48
CA VAL A 272 -35.30 8.07 6.95
C VAL A 272 -34.39 9.18 7.46
N LEU A 273 -33.17 9.28 6.95
CA LEU A 273 -32.16 10.25 7.38
C LEU A 273 -32.55 11.70 7.07
N SER A 274 -33.16 11.95 5.93
CA SER A 274 -33.55 13.29 5.48
C SER A 274 -34.74 13.85 6.27
N ARG A 275 -35.70 12.99 6.63
CA ARG A 275 -36.92 13.35 7.38
C ARG A 275 -36.71 13.38 8.89
N GLY A 276 -35.79 12.57 9.42
CA GLY A 276 -35.47 12.52 10.83
C GLY A 276 -34.42 13.56 11.25
N SER A 277 -34.25 13.68 12.55
CA SER A 277 -33.19 14.50 13.15
C SER A 277 -32.88 14.01 14.56
N VAL A 278 -31.61 14.06 14.96
CA VAL A 278 -31.23 13.80 16.35
C VAL A 278 -31.78 14.94 17.23
N PRO A 279 -32.62 14.68 18.24
CA PRO A 279 -33.14 15.71 19.12
C PRO A 279 -32.02 16.47 19.83
N ALA A 280 -32.26 17.75 20.14
CA ALA A 280 -31.28 18.58 20.82
C ALA A 280 -31.02 18.06 22.24
N PHE A 281 -29.75 18.06 22.66
CA PHE A 281 -29.39 17.68 24.03
C PHE A 281 -30.08 18.62 25.05
N PRO A 282 -30.85 18.09 26.02
CA PRO A 282 -31.59 18.91 26.98
C PRO A 282 -30.67 19.82 27.80
N ARG A 283 -31.13 21.03 28.13
CA ARG A 283 -30.38 21.93 29.02
C ARG A 283 -30.16 21.27 30.39
N ALA A 284 -28.90 21.23 30.83
CA ALA A 284 -28.52 20.64 32.12
C ALA A 284 -28.79 21.58 33.30
N THR A 285 -29.37 21.03 34.36
CA THR A 285 -29.43 21.64 35.69
C THR A 285 -28.18 21.25 36.50
N LYS A 286 -28.01 21.85 37.68
CA LYS A 286 -26.88 21.50 38.57
C LYS A 286 -26.92 20.03 39.00
N LYS A 287 -28.11 19.50 39.31
CA LYS A 287 -28.31 18.10 39.72
C LYS A 287 -28.01 17.12 38.57
N ASP A 288 -28.28 17.51 37.33
CA ASP A 288 -27.98 16.64 36.17
C ASP A 288 -26.49 16.44 35.96
N LYS A 289 -25.66 17.45 36.24
CA LYS A 289 -24.20 17.34 36.12
C LYS A 289 -23.57 16.46 37.21
N GLU A 290 -24.34 16.12 38.24
CA GLU A 290 -23.93 15.21 39.31
C GLU A 290 -24.32 13.75 38.99
N TRP A 291 -25.08 13.50 37.92
CA TRP A 291 -25.37 12.15 37.44
C TRP A 291 -24.10 11.54 36.82
N ALA A 292 -23.73 10.35 37.30
CA ALA A 292 -22.48 9.68 36.96
C ALA A 292 -22.27 9.52 35.45
N ASP A 293 -23.32 9.22 34.70
CA ASP A 293 -23.24 8.98 33.25
C ASP A 293 -23.54 10.23 32.40
N TYR A 294 -23.72 11.41 33.00
CA TYR A 294 -24.10 12.61 32.25
C TYR A 294 -23.12 12.94 31.11
N GLU A 295 -21.81 12.93 31.38
CA GLU A 295 -20.82 13.20 30.33
C GLU A 295 -20.75 12.07 29.30
N ILE A 296 -20.90 10.80 29.72
CA ILE A 296 -20.91 9.65 28.80
C ILE A 296 -22.09 9.75 27.82
N VAL A 297 -23.29 10.05 28.31
CA VAL A 297 -24.49 10.20 27.48
C VAL A 297 -24.37 11.41 26.56
N LYS A 298 -23.73 12.48 27.01
CA LYS A 298 -23.49 13.69 26.23
C LYS A 298 -22.46 13.48 25.13
N GLU A 299 -21.37 12.78 25.42
CA GLU A 299 -20.34 12.41 24.45
C GLU A 299 -20.94 11.51 23.36
N TRP A 300 -21.59 10.41 23.73
CA TRP A 300 -22.26 9.52 22.78
C TRP A 300 -23.31 10.25 21.93
N HIS A 301 -24.14 11.11 22.53
CA HIS A 301 -25.12 11.91 21.77
C HIS A 301 -24.46 12.80 20.73
N GLN A 302 -23.33 13.41 21.08
CA GLN A 302 -22.56 14.25 20.17
C GLN A 302 -21.97 13.42 19.03
N GLU A 303 -21.40 12.25 19.31
CA GLU A 303 -20.87 11.31 18.31
C GLU A 303 -21.93 10.89 17.29
N VAL A 304 -23.11 10.44 17.76
CA VAL A 304 -24.23 10.07 16.88
C VAL A 304 -24.70 11.25 16.04
N LYS A 305 -24.81 12.43 16.65
CA LYS A 305 -25.24 13.65 15.94
C LYS A 305 -24.25 14.03 14.85
N GLU A 306 -22.95 14.03 15.14
CA GLU A 306 -21.90 14.33 14.17
C GLU A 306 -21.85 13.29 13.05
N LEU A 307 -21.97 12.01 13.38
CA LEU A 307 -22.02 10.92 12.40
C LEU A 307 -23.18 11.11 11.42
N LEU A 308 -24.41 11.24 11.92
CA LEU A 308 -25.60 11.34 11.07
C LEU A 308 -25.62 12.64 10.26
N GLN A 309 -25.11 13.74 10.83
CA GLN A 309 -24.95 14.99 10.08
C GLN A 309 -23.93 14.84 8.96
N LYS A 310 -22.76 14.24 9.24
CA LYS A 310 -21.73 13.97 8.24
C LYS A 310 -22.26 13.07 7.13
N GLN A 311 -22.98 12.00 7.46
CA GLN A 311 -23.60 11.12 6.46
C GLN A 311 -24.61 11.87 5.58
N LYS A 312 -25.40 12.79 6.15
CA LYS A 312 -26.35 13.62 5.41
C LYS A 312 -25.65 14.60 4.45
N GLU A 313 -24.50 15.14 4.84
CA GLU A 313 -23.76 16.14 4.06
C GLU A 313 -22.83 15.54 3.01
N THR A 314 -22.36 14.30 3.21
CA THR A 314 -21.28 13.73 2.38
C THR A 314 -21.69 12.51 1.57
N VAL A 315 -22.71 11.77 2.00
CA VAL A 315 -23.11 10.49 1.40
C VAL A 315 -24.54 10.55 0.86
N PHE A 316 -25.49 10.92 1.72
CA PHE A 316 -26.92 10.90 1.43
C PHE A 316 -27.42 12.31 1.11
N THR A 317 -26.76 12.97 0.15
CA THR A 317 -27.01 14.38 -0.20
C THR A 317 -28.32 14.58 -0.96
N ALA A 318 -28.68 13.63 -1.81
CA ALA A 318 -29.88 13.62 -2.63
C ALA A 318 -30.44 12.20 -2.83
N PRO A 319 -31.72 12.05 -3.27
CA PRO A 319 -32.26 10.76 -3.67
C PRO A 319 -31.47 10.17 -4.84
N ALA A 320 -31.49 8.84 -4.99
CA ALA A 320 -30.76 8.13 -6.04
C ALA A 320 -31.06 8.67 -7.44
N GLU A 321 -32.33 8.96 -7.74
CA GLU A 321 -32.75 9.48 -9.05
C GLU A 321 -32.05 10.80 -9.44
N GLU A 322 -31.78 11.68 -8.47
CA GLU A 322 -31.11 12.95 -8.72
C GLU A 322 -29.61 12.73 -8.98
N LEU A 323 -28.96 11.93 -8.14
CA LEU A 323 -27.54 11.57 -8.31
C LEU A 323 -27.28 10.80 -9.61
N GLN A 324 -28.20 9.94 -10.03
CA GLN A 324 -28.15 9.23 -11.31
C GLN A 324 -28.19 10.20 -12.49
N ARG A 325 -29.04 11.25 -12.43
CA ARG A 325 -29.09 12.27 -13.50
C ARG A 325 -27.80 13.07 -13.57
N GLU A 326 -27.19 13.39 -12.43
CA GLU A 326 -25.87 14.02 -12.39
C GLU A 326 -24.80 13.10 -12.98
N ALA A 327 -24.77 11.83 -12.57
CA ALA A 327 -23.86 10.81 -13.10
C ALA A 327 -24.02 10.65 -14.62
N ALA A 328 -25.25 10.66 -15.15
CA ALA A 328 -25.52 10.63 -16.58
C ALA A 328 -25.00 11.86 -17.34
N GLY A 329 -24.95 13.03 -16.69
CA GLY A 329 -24.32 14.23 -17.24
C GLY A 329 -22.79 14.17 -17.24
N ILE A 330 -22.19 13.54 -16.22
CA ILE A 330 -20.74 13.40 -16.07
C ILE A 330 -20.17 12.27 -16.94
N TYR A 331 -20.95 11.20 -17.17
CA TYR A 331 -20.48 10.01 -17.87
C TYR A 331 -19.83 10.28 -19.24
N PRO A 332 -20.40 11.10 -20.15
CA PRO A 332 -19.74 11.43 -21.41
C PRO A 332 -18.41 12.18 -21.24
N LEU A 333 -18.24 12.94 -20.15
CA LEU A 333 -16.98 13.61 -19.83
C LEU A 333 -15.91 12.61 -19.38
N LEU A 334 -16.30 11.57 -18.63
CA LEU A 334 -15.41 10.47 -18.28
C LEU A 334 -14.97 9.68 -19.52
N GLU A 335 -15.89 9.39 -20.44
CA GLU A 335 -15.54 8.71 -21.70
C GLU A 335 -14.51 9.53 -22.49
N GLU A 336 -14.72 10.83 -22.59
CA GLU A 336 -13.80 11.76 -23.24
C GLU A 336 -12.42 11.77 -22.57
N TYR A 337 -12.40 11.79 -21.23
CA TYR A 337 -11.17 11.77 -20.45
C TYR A 337 -10.34 10.51 -20.71
N ILE A 338 -11.00 9.35 -20.78
CA ILE A 338 -10.36 8.07 -21.10
C ILE A 338 -9.78 8.10 -22.52
N VAL A 339 -10.54 8.61 -23.50
CA VAL A 339 -10.06 8.73 -24.89
C VAL A 339 -8.81 9.60 -24.97
N LEU A 340 -8.78 10.73 -24.24
CA LEU A 340 -7.59 11.59 -24.18
C LEU A 340 -6.39 10.89 -23.56
N ALA A 341 -6.58 10.15 -22.47
CA ALA A 341 -5.49 9.41 -21.81
C ALA A 341 -4.94 8.27 -22.70
N GLN A 342 -5.80 7.51 -23.37
CA GLN A 342 -5.38 6.48 -24.32
C GLN A 342 -4.62 7.09 -25.51
N ARG A 343 -5.12 8.19 -26.06
CA ARG A 343 -4.45 8.89 -27.15
C ARG A 343 -3.11 9.49 -26.71
N PHE A 344 -3.03 9.99 -25.48
CA PHE A 344 -1.79 10.47 -24.88
C PHE A 344 -0.75 9.36 -24.78
N GLU A 345 -1.12 8.17 -24.29
CA GLU A 345 -0.23 7.01 -24.21
C GLU A 345 0.36 6.65 -25.57
N GLU A 346 -0.45 6.62 -26.63
CA GLU A 346 0.01 6.36 -28.00
C GLU A 346 1.04 7.38 -28.48
N ILE A 347 0.74 8.67 -28.31
CA ILE A 347 1.63 9.77 -28.74
C ILE A 347 2.93 9.74 -27.93
N TYR A 348 2.85 9.60 -26.61
CA TYR A 348 4.01 9.60 -25.74
C TYR A 348 4.92 8.39 -25.99
N LEU A 349 4.35 7.21 -26.18
CA LEU A 349 5.11 6.01 -26.56
C LEU A 349 5.78 6.19 -27.94
N ALA A 350 5.13 6.86 -28.90
CA ALA A 350 5.73 7.15 -30.19
C ALA A 350 6.96 8.06 -30.08
N TYR A 351 6.88 9.14 -29.29
CA TYR A 351 8.04 10.00 -28.99
C TYR A 351 9.18 9.23 -28.33
N LYS A 352 8.87 8.41 -27.31
CA LYS A 352 9.83 7.55 -26.63
C LYS A 352 10.52 6.58 -27.60
N LYS A 353 9.74 5.95 -28.48
CA LYS A 353 10.25 5.03 -29.52
C LYS A 353 11.13 5.72 -30.55
N GLU A 354 10.79 6.93 -31.00
CA GLU A 354 11.63 7.70 -31.93
C GLU A 354 13.02 8.01 -31.33
N LYS A 355 13.05 8.35 -30.04
CA LYS A 355 14.31 8.62 -29.33
C LYS A 355 15.02 7.37 -28.83
N ASN A 356 14.35 6.22 -28.89
CA ASN A 356 14.80 4.95 -28.31
C ASN A 356 15.11 5.08 -26.79
N VAL A 357 14.23 5.78 -26.08
CA VAL A 357 14.35 6.10 -24.65
C VAL A 357 13.07 5.70 -23.94
N TYR A 358 13.19 4.94 -22.85
CA TYR A 358 12.06 4.43 -22.08
C TYR A 358 12.21 4.70 -20.58
N ASP A 359 11.09 4.74 -19.87
CA ASP A 359 11.05 4.82 -18.41
C ASP A 359 10.97 3.42 -17.78
N PHE A 360 10.95 3.33 -16.45
CA PHE A 360 10.89 2.04 -15.76
C PHE A 360 9.52 1.36 -15.93
N ASP A 361 8.43 2.14 -15.97
CA ASP A 361 7.08 1.62 -16.16
C ASP A 361 6.95 0.96 -17.54
N ASP A 362 7.55 1.55 -18.58
CA ASP A 362 7.65 0.95 -19.91
C ASP A 362 8.28 -0.45 -19.85
N LEU A 363 9.38 -0.61 -19.11
CA LEU A 363 10.06 -1.90 -19.03
C LEU A 363 9.18 -2.97 -18.39
N GLU A 364 8.40 -2.61 -17.37
CA GLU A 364 7.46 -3.56 -16.76
C GLU A 364 6.37 -3.98 -17.75
N HIS A 365 5.81 -3.02 -18.50
CA HIS A 365 4.77 -3.31 -19.49
C HIS A 365 5.28 -4.07 -20.72
N PHE A 366 6.49 -3.79 -21.19
CA PHE A 366 7.13 -4.59 -22.24
C PHE A 366 7.46 -6.01 -21.76
N ALA A 367 7.81 -6.17 -20.48
CA ALA A 367 7.95 -7.49 -19.89
C ALA A 367 6.59 -8.22 -19.85
N LEU A 368 5.49 -7.54 -19.52
CA LEU A 368 4.16 -8.12 -19.62
C LEU A 368 3.79 -8.52 -21.04
N GLU A 369 4.10 -7.71 -22.06
CA GLU A 369 3.87 -8.05 -23.48
C GLU A 369 4.60 -9.34 -23.89
N LEU A 370 5.78 -9.61 -23.31
CA LEU A 370 6.50 -10.87 -23.52
C LEU A 370 5.93 -12.04 -22.72
N LEU A 371 5.41 -11.79 -21.52
CA LEU A 371 5.04 -12.83 -20.56
C LEU A 371 3.56 -13.22 -20.62
N VAL A 372 2.69 -12.34 -21.11
CA VAL A 372 1.24 -12.54 -21.17
C VAL A 372 0.83 -12.84 -22.61
N ASP A 373 0.14 -13.96 -22.81
CA ASP A 373 -0.43 -14.34 -24.10
C ASP A 373 -1.76 -13.60 -24.34
N HIS A 374 -2.65 -13.64 -23.35
CA HIS A 374 -3.93 -12.97 -23.38
C HIS A 374 -4.46 -12.72 -21.96
N TYR A 375 -5.49 -11.87 -21.89
CA TYR A 375 -6.31 -11.66 -20.70
C TYR A 375 -7.71 -12.24 -20.95
N ASP A 376 -8.34 -12.83 -19.93
CA ASP A 376 -9.75 -13.23 -20.03
C ASP A 376 -10.72 -12.07 -19.78
N GLU A 377 -12.02 -12.35 -19.84
CA GLU A 377 -13.10 -11.37 -19.59
C GLU A 377 -13.06 -10.78 -18.17
N GLY A 378 -12.43 -11.46 -17.21
CA GLY A 378 -12.24 -10.98 -15.85
C GLY A 378 -10.95 -10.17 -15.65
N GLY A 379 -10.12 -10.02 -16.69
CA GLY A 379 -8.84 -9.36 -16.63
C GLY A 379 -7.71 -10.23 -16.07
N GLN A 380 -7.91 -11.54 -15.93
CA GLN A 380 -6.87 -12.47 -15.50
C GLN A 380 -5.89 -12.70 -16.66
N ALA A 381 -4.59 -12.57 -16.39
CA ALA A 381 -3.53 -12.83 -17.36
C ALA A 381 -3.24 -14.33 -17.50
N TYR A 382 -2.90 -14.77 -18.72
CA TYR A 382 -2.48 -16.13 -19.02
C TYR A 382 -1.07 -16.16 -19.63
N PRO A 383 -0.23 -17.14 -19.26
CA PRO A 383 1.19 -17.12 -19.59
C PRO A 383 1.47 -17.45 -21.07
N SER A 384 2.38 -16.68 -21.66
CA SER A 384 2.97 -16.93 -22.99
C SER A 384 3.91 -18.14 -22.99
N GLU A 385 4.35 -18.57 -24.18
CA GLU A 385 5.38 -19.61 -24.29
C GLU A 385 6.73 -19.18 -23.69
N THR A 386 7.06 -17.89 -23.78
CA THR A 386 8.24 -17.29 -23.13
C THR A 386 8.11 -17.38 -21.61
N ALA A 387 6.95 -17.03 -21.05
CA ALA A 387 6.67 -17.18 -19.62
C ALA A 387 6.78 -18.64 -19.16
N LYS A 388 6.17 -19.59 -19.87
CA LYS A 388 6.26 -21.03 -19.55
C LYS A 388 7.70 -21.55 -19.60
N THR A 389 8.51 -21.05 -20.54
CA THR A 389 9.93 -21.42 -20.65
C THR A 389 10.73 -20.90 -19.45
N LEU A 390 10.48 -19.67 -19.03
CA LEU A 390 11.12 -19.06 -17.86
C LEU A 390 10.64 -19.69 -16.55
N ALA A 391 9.35 -19.98 -16.41
CA ALA A 391 8.80 -20.70 -15.27
C ALA A 391 9.49 -22.06 -15.09
N LYS A 392 9.80 -22.78 -16.19
CA LYS A 392 10.60 -24.03 -16.17
C LYS A 392 12.08 -23.80 -15.88
N LYS A 393 12.63 -22.65 -16.24
CA LYS A 393 14.01 -22.27 -15.91
C LYS A 393 14.15 -22.11 -14.40
N TYR A 394 13.29 -21.31 -13.78
CA TYR A 394 13.39 -20.98 -12.37
C TYR A 394 12.72 -22.04 -11.50
N LYS A 395 13.48 -22.67 -10.60
CA LYS A 395 12.93 -23.64 -9.64
C LYS A 395 12.48 -22.99 -8.34
N MET A 396 13.09 -21.86 -7.99
CA MET A 396 12.72 -21.06 -6.83
C MET A 396 12.65 -19.60 -7.22
N ILE A 397 11.56 -18.95 -6.82
CA ILE A 397 11.35 -17.52 -6.96
C ILE A 397 11.31 -16.92 -5.57
N PHE A 398 12.19 -15.94 -5.31
CA PHE A 398 12.26 -15.23 -4.04
C PHE A 398 11.89 -13.77 -4.27
N VAL A 399 11.04 -13.22 -3.39
CA VAL A 399 10.67 -11.81 -3.41
C VAL A 399 10.90 -11.22 -2.03
N ASP A 400 11.80 -10.25 -1.94
CA ASP A 400 12.04 -9.47 -0.73
C ASP A 400 11.23 -8.16 -0.77
N GLU A 401 10.86 -7.66 0.42
CA GLU A 401 9.98 -6.50 0.60
C GLU A 401 8.67 -6.60 -0.20
N TYR A 402 8.03 -7.77 -0.15
CA TYR A 402 6.84 -8.08 -0.95
C TYR A 402 5.65 -7.12 -0.70
N GLN A 403 5.59 -6.46 0.46
CA GLN A 403 4.55 -5.47 0.75
C GLN A 403 4.56 -4.25 -0.19
N ASP A 404 5.69 -3.99 -0.86
CA ASP A 404 5.87 -2.84 -1.75
C ASP A 404 5.64 -3.19 -3.24
N THR A 405 5.13 -4.39 -3.51
CA THR A 405 4.78 -4.87 -4.86
C THR A 405 3.53 -4.15 -5.40
N ASN A 406 3.52 -3.83 -6.70
CA ASN A 406 2.35 -3.30 -7.41
C ASN A 406 1.65 -4.40 -8.24
N LEU A 407 0.51 -4.09 -8.87
CA LEU A 407 -0.24 -5.09 -9.66
C LEU A 407 0.51 -5.60 -10.90
N VAL A 408 1.30 -4.74 -11.54
CA VAL A 408 2.10 -5.08 -12.73
C VAL A 408 3.16 -6.10 -12.36
N GLN A 409 3.93 -5.84 -11.31
CA GLN A 409 4.96 -6.72 -10.78
C GLN A 409 4.38 -8.05 -10.26
N GLU A 410 3.23 -7.99 -9.58
CA GLU A 410 2.52 -9.21 -9.17
C GLU A 410 2.12 -10.06 -10.37
N THR A 411 1.63 -9.45 -11.45
CA THR A 411 1.30 -10.18 -12.69
C THR A 411 2.54 -10.80 -13.33
N ILE A 412 3.67 -10.08 -13.36
CA ILE A 412 4.96 -10.64 -13.82
C ILE A 412 5.33 -11.87 -12.98
N LEU A 413 5.21 -11.78 -11.65
CA LEU A 413 5.50 -12.90 -10.74
C LEU A 413 4.56 -14.08 -10.98
N GLU A 414 3.27 -13.84 -11.18
CA GLU A 414 2.27 -14.88 -11.48
C GLU A 414 2.57 -15.57 -12.82
N MET A 415 2.96 -14.82 -13.86
CA MET A 415 3.32 -15.41 -15.17
C MET A 415 4.55 -16.31 -15.08
N LEU A 416 5.45 -16.04 -14.14
CA LEU A 416 6.66 -16.84 -13.90
C LEU A 416 6.42 -17.99 -12.90
N SER A 417 5.29 -18.02 -12.21
CA SER A 417 4.97 -19.00 -11.17
C SER A 417 4.15 -20.16 -11.73
N GLU A 418 4.54 -21.40 -11.42
CA GLU A 418 3.85 -22.61 -11.88
C GLU A 418 3.82 -23.65 -10.77
N LYS A 419 2.61 -23.97 -10.27
CA LYS A 419 2.34 -24.75 -9.03
C LYS A 419 3.13 -26.06 -8.92
N ASP A 420 3.31 -26.77 -10.03
CA ASP A 420 3.95 -28.10 -10.06
C ASP A 420 5.43 -28.06 -10.46
N ASN A 421 5.96 -26.87 -10.75
CA ASN A 421 7.26 -26.73 -11.39
C ASN A 421 8.23 -25.83 -10.60
N ASN A 422 7.73 -24.81 -9.92
CA ASN A 422 8.54 -23.93 -9.09
C ASN A 422 7.85 -23.52 -7.78
N THR A 423 8.65 -23.01 -6.85
CA THR A 423 8.18 -22.59 -5.53
C THR A 423 8.44 -21.10 -5.32
N LEU A 424 7.40 -20.40 -4.88
CA LEU A 424 7.46 -18.99 -4.51
C LEU A 424 7.75 -18.84 -3.01
N PHE A 425 8.74 -18.01 -2.69
CA PHE A 425 9.10 -17.61 -1.33
C PHE A 425 9.07 -16.09 -1.23
N THR A 426 8.07 -15.55 -0.54
CA THR A 426 7.96 -14.09 -0.32
C THR A 426 8.28 -13.74 1.12
N VAL A 427 8.91 -12.58 1.32
CA VAL A 427 9.19 -12.02 2.64
C VAL A 427 8.77 -10.56 2.65
N GLY A 428 8.12 -10.12 3.73
CA GLY A 428 7.76 -8.72 3.89
C GLY A 428 7.02 -8.43 5.18
N ASP A 429 6.54 -7.21 5.32
CA ASP A 429 5.72 -6.76 6.45
C ASP A 429 4.80 -5.63 6.04
N VAL A 430 3.47 -5.84 6.10
CA VAL A 430 2.48 -4.81 5.79
C VAL A 430 2.69 -3.54 6.62
N LYS A 431 3.15 -3.67 7.86
CA LYS A 431 3.42 -2.52 8.76
C LYS A 431 4.53 -1.61 8.22
N GLN A 432 5.32 -2.07 7.27
CA GLN A 432 6.44 -1.36 6.64
C GLN A 432 6.11 -0.86 5.23
N SER A 433 4.90 -1.07 4.72
CA SER A 433 4.48 -0.60 3.39
C SER A 433 4.35 0.93 3.35
N ILE A 434 5.31 1.61 2.73
CA ILE A 434 5.37 3.08 2.66
C ILE A 434 5.37 3.63 1.22
N TYR A 435 5.36 2.76 0.20
CA TYR A 435 5.46 3.14 -1.21
C TYR A 435 4.13 3.26 -1.95
N ARG A 436 3.01 3.56 -1.26
CA ARG A 436 1.69 3.76 -1.89
C ARG A 436 1.70 4.85 -2.98
N PHE A 437 2.55 5.87 -2.85
CA PHE A 437 2.72 6.91 -3.88
C PHE A 437 3.35 6.39 -5.18
N ARG A 438 3.99 5.21 -5.15
CA ARG A 438 4.44 4.43 -6.32
C ARG A 438 3.46 3.31 -6.68
N GLN A 439 2.22 3.41 -6.20
CA GLN A 439 1.15 2.44 -6.45
C GLN A 439 1.43 1.04 -5.88
N ALA A 440 2.26 0.94 -4.84
CA ALA A 440 2.38 -0.30 -4.07
C ALA A 440 1.02 -0.68 -3.44
N ARG A 441 0.73 -1.98 -3.44
CA ARG A 441 -0.57 -2.54 -3.05
C ARG A 441 -0.41 -3.51 -1.87
N PRO A 442 -0.39 -3.02 -0.61
CA PRO A 442 -0.26 -3.88 0.57
C PRO A 442 -1.42 -4.88 0.71
N ASP A 443 -2.56 -4.63 0.06
CA ASP A 443 -3.66 -5.59 0.00
C ASP A 443 -3.30 -6.88 -0.75
N LEU A 444 -2.33 -6.86 -1.67
CA LEU A 444 -1.80 -8.08 -2.29
C LEU A 444 -1.13 -8.99 -1.25
N PHE A 445 -0.35 -8.39 -0.36
CA PHE A 445 0.24 -9.11 0.78
C PHE A 445 -0.85 -9.72 1.65
N LEU A 446 -1.85 -8.94 2.06
CA LEU A 446 -2.92 -9.42 2.93
C LEU A 446 -3.72 -10.57 2.28
N ARG A 447 -4.11 -10.44 1.02
CA ARG A 447 -4.84 -11.49 0.28
C ARG A 447 -4.04 -12.79 0.18
N ARG A 448 -2.73 -12.70 -0.12
CA ARG A 448 -1.87 -13.89 -0.20
C ARG A 448 -1.68 -14.53 1.18
N ASN A 449 -1.55 -13.71 2.23
CA ASN A 449 -1.46 -14.19 3.60
C ASN A 449 -2.72 -14.95 4.01
N GLU A 450 -3.92 -14.41 3.73
CA GLU A 450 -5.20 -15.07 3.99
C GLU A 450 -5.33 -16.41 3.25
N LYS A 451 -4.97 -16.46 1.96
CA LYS A 451 -4.96 -17.71 1.17
C LYS A 451 -4.03 -18.78 1.75
N TYR A 452 -2.85 -18.38 2.24
CA TYR A 452 -1.85 -19.32 2.77
C TYR A 452 -2.15 -19.74 4.22
N HIS A 453 -2.85 -18.90 4.98
CA HIS A 453 -3.30 -19.26 6.33
C HIS A 453 -4.31 -20.41 6.30
N ASN A 454 -5.12 -20.51 5.25
CA ASN A 454 -6.06 -21.61 5.05
C ASN A 454 -5.42 -22.89 4.47
N GLU A 455 -4.09 -22.92 4.30
CA GLU A 455 -3.30 -23.99 3.69
C GLU A 455 -3.75 -24.44 2.27
N GLU A 456 -4.58 -23.64 1.58
CA GLU A 456 -5.12 -24.01 0.26
C GLU A 456 -4.03 -23.96 -0.84
N GLU A 457 -3.11 -22.99 -0.75
CA GLU A 457 -2.15 -22.65 -1.81
C GLU A 457 -0.71 -22.46 -1.32
N GLY A 458 -0.45 -22.51 -0.01
CA GLY A 458 0.87 -22.25 0.58
C GLY A 458 0.90 -22.30 2.09
N VAL A 459 1.96 -21.78 2.70
CA VAL A 459 2.14 -21.66 4.15
C VAL A 459 2.54 -20.23 4.50
N SER A 460 1.85 -19.65 5.49
CA SER A 460 2.26 -18.39 6.11
C SER A 460 3.08 -18.65 7.37
N ILE A 461 4.19 -17.94 7.52
CA ILE A 461 5.10 -18.04 8.68
C ILE A 461 5.34 -16.63 9.22
N GLU A 462 5.13 -16.47 10.53
CA GLU A 462 5.35 -15.19 11.20
C GLU A 462 6.67 -15.17 11.98
N LEU A 463 7.51 -14.16 11.73
CA LEU A 463 8.74 -13.91 12.48
C LEU A 463 8.57 -12.67 13.37
N ARG A 464 8.37 -12.92 14.67
CA ARG A 464 8.04 -11.88 15.67
C ARG A 464 9.25 -11.39 16.48
N ASP A 465 10.25 -12.25 16.62
CA ASP A 465 11.43 -11.98 17.44
C ASP A 465 12.36 -10.99 16.74
N ASN A 466 12.68 -9.88 17.42
CA ASN A 466 13.59 -8.84 16.99
C ASN A 466 14.98 -9.08 17.60
N PHE A 467 15.99 -9.15 16.73
CA PHE A 467 17.39 -9.35 17.09
C PHE A 467 18.25 -8.09 16.88
N ARG A 468 17.62 -6.95 16.62
CA ARG A 468 18.29 -5.71 16.18
C ARG A 468 18.28 -4.62 17.24
N SER A 469 17.20 -4.49 17.98
CA SER A 469 16.89 -3.29 18.77
C SER A 469 16.82 -3.62 20.26
N ALA A 470 17.19 -2.66 21.09
CA ALA A 470 17.10 -2.75 22.54
C ALA A 470 15.62 -2.80 23.01
N PRO A 471 15.33 -3.42 24.16
CA PRO A 471 13.97 -3.54 24.70
C PRO A 471 13.20 -2.22 24.81
N GLY A 472 13.88 -1.12 25.19
CA GLY A 472 13.27 0.21 25.32
C GLY A 472 12.63 0.71 24.01
N VAL A 473 13.31 0.50 22.87
CA VAL A 473 12.81 0.86 21.54
C VAL A 473 11.59 0.01 21.17
N LEU A 474 11.62 -1.29 21.45
CA LEU A 474 10.50 -2.19 21.19
C LEU A 474 9.28 -1.81 22.03
N CYS A 475 9.48 -1.53 23.31
CA CYS A 475 8.43 -1.14 24.24
C CYS A 475 7.74 0.15 23.80
N PHE A 476 8.52 1.19 23.48
CA PHE A 476 7.99 2.47 22.98
C PHE A 476 7.22 2.29 21.67
N THR A 477 7.79 1.54 20.72
CA THR A 477 7.14 1.25 19.44
C THR A 477 5.81 0.53 19.64
N ASN A 478 5.79 -0.54 20.44
CA ASN A 478 4.58 -1.30 20.76
C ASN A 478 3.53 -0.41 21.47
N TYR A 479 3.96 0.45 22.39
CA TYR A 479 3.07 1.37 23.12
C TYR A 479 2.35 2.35 22.19
N VAL A 480 3.08 2.93 21.23
CA VAL A 480 2.53 3.88 20.25
C VAL A 480 1.59 3.17 19.29
N PHE A 481 2.05 2.09 18.64
CA PHE A 481 1.26 1.46 17.57
C PHE A 481 0.05 0.66 18.06
N SER A 482 0.08 0.11 19.28
CA SER A 482 -1.11 -0.51 19.90
C SER A 482 -2.29 0.44 20.12
N ARG A 483 -2.08 1.75 19.99
CA ARG A 483 -3.12 2.79 20.13
C ARG A 483 -3.47 3.50 18.83
N LEU A 484 -2.65 3.35 17.80
CA LEU A 484 -2.80 4.11 16.55
C LEU A 484 -3.03 3.22 15.33
N MET A 485 -2.46 2.02 15.30
CA MET A 485 -2.47 1.15 14.11
C MET A 485 -3.61 0.14 14.20
N GLU A 486 -4.75 0.54 13.68
CA GLU A 486 -5.94 -0.29 13.47
C GLU A 486 -6.17 -0.54 11.97
N ARG A 487 -6.91 -1.58 11.60
CA ARG A 487 -7.15 -1.93 10.19
C ARG A 487 -7.69 -0.78 9.34
N ASP A 488 -8.59 0.05 9.90
CA ASP A 488 -9.23 1.16 9.17
C ASP A 488 -8.29 2.39 9.00
N PHE A 489 -7.24 2.53 9.81
CA PHE A 489 -6.28 3.66 9.75
C PHE A 489 -4.89 3.25 9.24
N GLY A 490 -4.34 2.16 9.77
CA GLY A 490 -3.01 1.62 9.48
C GLY A 490 -2.98 0.41 8.54
N GLY A 491 -4.15 -0.09 8.09
CA GLY A 491 -4.26 -1.21 7.14
C GLY A 491 -4.09 -2.61 7.75
N VAL A 492 -3.65 -2.69 9.01
CA VAL A 492 -3.50 -3.93 9.79
C VAL A 492 -3.72 -3.63 11.27
N ASP A 493 -4.27 -4.60 12.01
CA ASP A 493 -4.46 -4.45 13.45
C ASP A 493 -3.15 -4.74 14.20
N TYR A 494 -2.76 -3.80 15.07
CA TYR A 494 -1.59 -3.96 15.93
C TYR A 494 -1.97 -4.49 17.31
N ASN A 495 -1.87 -5.81 17.49
CA ASN A 495 -2.23 -6.53 18.72
C ASN A 495 -1.02 -7.31 19.31
N GLU A 496 -1.25 -8.07 20.39
CA GLU A 496 -0.21 -8.89 21.05
C GLU A 496 0.43 -9.95 20.13
N GLU A 497 -0.27 -10.35 19.08
CA GLU A 497 0.23 -11.31 18.09
C GLU A 497 1.18 -10.65 17.10
N THR A 498 0.91 -9.41 16.69
CA THR A 498 1.73 -8.65 15.74
C THR A 498 2.83 -7.79 16.39
N ALA A 499 2.78 -7.62 17.71
CA ALA A 499 3.71 -6.78 18.47
C ALA A 499 5.15 -7.31 18.41
N LEU A 500 6.11 -6.40 18.46
CA LEU A 500 7.54 -6.75 18.44
C LEU A 500 7.93 -7.45 19.76
N ARG A 501 8.72 -8.53 19.66
CA ARG A 501 9.23 -9.28 20.81
C ARG A 501 10.76 -9.27 20.81
N ALA A 502 11.39 -9.20 21.98
CA ALA A 502 12.84 -9.32 22.06
C ALA A 502 13.25 -10.78 21.81
N GLY A 503 14.08 -11.01 20.79
CA GLY A 503 14.58 -12.35 20.47
C GLY A 503 15.72 -12.78 21.38
N GLU A 504 15.78 -14.08 21.72
CA GLU A 504 16.87 -14.63 22.51
C GLU A 504 18.21 -14.47 21.77
N GLY A 505 19.18 -13.81 22.42
CA GLY A 505 20.47 -13.46 21.82
C GLY A 505 20.49 -12.12 21.06
N GLY A 506 19.37 -11.38 21.01
CA GLY A 506 19.39 -9.97 20.59
C GLY A 506 20.26 -9.09 21.51
N PRO A 507 20.41 -7.78 21.21
CA PRO A 507 21.22 -6.89 22.03
C PRO A 507 20.67 -6.82 23.47
N MET A 508 21.26 -7.60 24.37
CA MET A 508 21.04 -7.55 25.81
C MET A 508 21.94 -6.46 26.38
N LEU A 509 21.63 -5.21 26.05
CA LEU A 509 22.11 -4.08 26.84
C LEU A 509 21.11 -3.94 28.00
N GLU A 510 21.63 -3.79 29.22
CA GLU A 510 20.82 -3.53 30.41
C GLU A 510 19.75 -2.47 30.11
N ASP A 511 18.58 -2.59 30.72
CA ASP A 511 17.39 -1.75 30.53
C ASP A 511 17.61 -0.30 31.02
N LYS A 512 18.55 0.39 30.37
CA LYS A 512 19.07 1.72 30.71
C LYS A 512 18.78 2.75 29.63
N GLU A 513 18.46 2.31 28.42
CA GLU A 513 18.19 3.21 27.29
C GLU A 513 16.69 3.42 27.12
N THR A 514 16.26 4.68 27.27
CA THR A 514 14.86 5.09 27.15
C THR A 514 14.62 5.83 25.85
N SER A 515 13.43 5.66 25.27
CA SER A 515 12.96 6.54 24.19
C SER A 515 12.63 7.92 24.75
N GLU A 516 13.14 8.97 24.10
CA GLU A 516 12.96 10.36 24.53
C GLU A 516 11.99 11.10 23.61
N LEU A 517 11.13 11.93 24.20
CA LEU A 517 10.24 12.85 23.48
C LEU A 517 10.58 14.29 23.91
N LEU A 518 11.18 15.05 22.99
CA LEU A 518 11.53 16.45 23.21
C LEU A 518 10.38 17.34 22.74
N PHE A 519 9.56 17.82 23.68
CA PHE A 519 8.48 18.75 23.38
C PHE A 519 8.96 20.20 23.43
N PHE A 520 8.65 20.96 22.39
CA PHE A 520 8.77 22.41 22.41
C PHE A 520 7.38 23.03 22.61
N VAL A 521 7.19 23.73 23.72
CA VAL A 521 5.94 24.43 24.04
C VAL A 521 6.11 25.90 23.69
N LYS A 522 5.41 26.38 22.65
CA LYS A 522 5.29 27.82 22.38
C LYS A 522 4.19 28.39 23.27
N ASP A 523 4.53 29.27 24.21
CA ASP A 523 3.59 29.89 25.17
C ASP A 523 2.49 30.80 24.54
N SER A 524 2.34 30.86 23.21
CA SER A 524 1.43 31.82 22.55
C SER A 524 0.74 31.32 21.28
N VAL A 525 0.69 30.01 21.01
CA VAL A 525 -0.03 29.48 19.83
C VAL A 525 -1.37 28.91 20.26
N GLN A 526 -2.48 29.55 19.89
CA GLN A 526 -3.83 29.10 20.25
C GLN A 526 -4.36 28.00 19.32
N THR A 527 -3.72 27.74 18.17
CA THR A 527 -4.12 26.69 17.22
C THR A 527 -2.92 26.04 16.52
N LEU A 528 -2.96 24.72 16.31
CA LEU A 528 -1.89 23.93 15.65
C LEU A 528 -1.53 24.43 14.23
N GLU A 529 -2.44 25.12 13.54
CA GLU A 529 -2.24 25.66 12.19
C GLU A 529 -1.33 26.91 12.16
N GLU A 530 -1.13 27.57 13.29
CA GLU A 530 -0.38 28.84 13.39
C GLU A 530 1.07 28.68 13.88
N ALA A 531 1.54 27.46 14.15
CA ALA A 531 2.94 27.26 14.50
C ALA A 531 3.79 27.29 13.21
N PRO A 532 4.58 28.35 12.93
CA PRO A 532 5.62 28.21 11.91
C PRO A 532 6.52 27.06 12.37
N GLU A 533 6.77 26.11 11.45
CA GLU A 533 7.83 25.10 11.57
C GLU A 533 9.13 25.86 11.78
N ASP A 534 9.49 26.09 13.05
CA ASP A 534 10.75 26.74 13.39
C ASP A 534 11.83 25.67 13.32
N VAL A 535 12.20 25.33 12.08
CA VAL A 535 13.23 24.34 11.76
C VAL A 535 14.52 24.66 12.51
N LEU A 536 14.85 25.93 12.73
CA LEU A 536 16.03 26.35 13.48
C LEU A 536 15.93 25.95 14.95
N THR A 537 14.77 26.11 15.57
CA THR A 537 14.54 25.68 16.96
C THR A 537 14.57 24.15 17.11
N GLU A 538 13.94 23.43 16.18
CA GLU A 538 14.01 21.95 16.13
C GLU A 538 15.47 21.49 15.96
N THR A 539 16.20 22.10 15.03
CA THR A 539 17.62 21.84 14.78
C THR A 539 18.46 22.09 16.03
N ALA A 540 18.28 23.23 16.71
CA ALA A 540 19.01 23.56 17.92
C ALA A 540 18.77 22.53 19.06
N LEU A 541 17.54 22.03 19.22
CA LEU A 541 17.22 20.97 20.18
C LEU A 541 17.91 19.66 19.83
N ILE A 542 17.85 19.24 18.57
CA ILE A 542 18.52 18.03 18.08
C ILE A 542 20.04 18.15 18.28
N THR A 543 20.65 19.26 17.86
CA THR A 543 22.09 19.52 18.00
C THR A 543 22.53 19.49 19.46
N LYS A 544 21.76 20.11 20.36
CA LYS A 544 22.04 20.05 21.79
C LYS A 544 22.03 18.61 22.31
N ARG A 545 21.02 17.81 21.94
CA ARG A 545 20.96 16.41 22.39
C ARG A 545 22.10 15.57 21.80
N ILE A 546 22.47 15.81 20.55
CA ILE A 546 23.63 15.16 19.92
C ILE A 546 24.91 15.49 20.70
N GLN A 547 25.12 16.75 21.09
CA GLN A 547 26.29 17.13 21.91
C GLN A 547 26.32 16.39 23.24
N GLU A 548 25.19 16.29 23.93
CA GLU A 548 25.05 15.50 25.17
C GLU A 548 25.40 14.01 24.94
N LEU A 549 24.93 13.40 23.84
CA LEU A 549 25.28 12.03 23.48
C LEU A 549 26.78 11.86 23.20
N ILE A 550 27.43 12.83 22.54
CA ILE A 550 28.88 12.79 22.34
C ILE A 550 29.63 12.87 23.68
N GLU A 551 29.15 13.68 24.62
CA GLU A 551 29.69 13.75 25.99
C GLU A 551 29.49 12.45 26.78
N GLU A 552 28.38 11.74 26.54
CA GLU A 552 28.08 10.41 27.09
C GLU A 552 28.95 9.30 26.46
N GLY A 553 29.65 9.58 25.37
CA GLY A 553 30.63 8.69 24.73
C GLY A 553 30.21 8.06 23.40
N TYR A 554 29.08 8.47 22.82
CA TYR A 554 28.66 8.04 21.48
C TYR A 554 29.50 8.69 20.38
N HIS A 555 29.52 8.11 19.19
CA HIS A 555 30.17 8.70 18.01
C HIS A 555 29.13 9.20 17.00
N TYR A 556 29.49 10.23 16.21
CA TYR A 556 28.61 10.73 15.15
C TYR A 556 28.19 9.64 14.15
N GLY A 557 29.03 8.63 13.91
CA GLY A 557 28.70 7.50 13.04
C GLY A 557 27.59 6.60 13.57
N ASP A 558 27.26 6.69 14.85
CA ASP A 558 26.17 5.94 15.51
C ASP A 558 24.83 6.69 15.44
N ILE A 559 24.86 7.99 15.09
CA ILE A 559 23.70 8.90 15.15
C ILE A 559 23.12 9.09 13.75
N VAL A 560 21.81 8.90 13.62
CA VAL A 560 21.08 9.11 12.37
C VAL A 560 19.85 9.96 12.64
N ILE A 561 19.65 10.99 11.81
CA ILE A 561 18.45 11.84 11.81
C ILE A 561 17.55 11.39 10.67
N LEU A 562 16.30 11.05 10.98
CA LEU A 562 15.29 10.64 10.00
C LEU A 562 14.24 11.75 9.85
N LEU A 563 14.04 12.22 8.62
CA LEU A 563 13.05 13.24 8.28
C LEU A 563 12.01 12.67 7.33
N ARG A 564 10.74 13.09 7.47
CA ARG A 564 9.66 12.70 6.54
C ARG A 564 9.85 13.34 5.15
N SER A 565 10.32 14.57 5.11
CA SER A 565 10.69 15.30 3.89
C SER A 565 11.94 16.12 4.19
N GLY A 566 12.89 16.11 3.25
CA GLY A 566 14.09 16.92 3.36
C GLY A 566 13.94 18.34 2.79
N ALA A 567 12.86 18.60 2.04
CA ALA A 567 12.61 19.91 1.45
C ALA A 567 12.43 20.97 2.54
N GLY A 568 13.23 22.03 2.50
CA GLY A 568 13.20 23.13 3.47
C GLY A 568 13.75 22.80 4.87
N ARG A 569 14.18 21.56 5.13
CA ARG A 569 14.71 21.12 6.44
C ARG A 569 16.15 20.64 6.40
N MET A 570 16.57 19.95 5.32
CA MET A 570 17.93 19.41 5.23
C MET A 570 19.01 20.50 5.18
N GLU A 571 18.82 21.55 4.38
CA GLU A 571 19.81 22.63 4.26
C GLU A 571 20.02 23.35 5.61
N PRO A 572 18.98 23.84 6.31
CA PRO A 572 19.16 24.45 7.63
C PRO A 572 19.78 23.50 8.67
N MET A 573 19.42 22.22 8.65
CA MET A 573 19.97 21.21 9.58
C MET A 573 21.42 20.82 9.27
N ALA A 574 21.85 20.92 8.01
CA ALA A 574 23.21 20.58 7.60
C ALA A 574 24.21 21.73 7.79
N GLU A 575 23.72 22.98 7.80
CA GLU A 575 24.54 24.17 8.06
C GLU A 575 24.84 24.41 9.55
N PHE A 576 24.01 23.86 10.44
CA PHE A 576 24.08 24.00 11.90
C PHE A 576 24.89 22.88 12.55
#